data_AF-A0A949HUX7-F1
#
_entry.id   AF-A0A949HUX7-F1
#
_cell.length_a   1.000
_cell.length_b   1.000
_cell.length_c   1.000
_cell.angle_alpha   90.00
_cell.angle_beta   90.00
_cell.angle_gamma   90.00
#
_symmetry.space_group_name_H-M   'P 1'
#
loop_
_entity.id
_entity.type
_entity.pdbx_description
1 polymer ?
#
loop_
_entity_poly.entity_id
_entity_poly.type
_entity_poly.pdbx_seq_one_letter_code
_entity_poly.pdbx_strand_id
1 'polypeptide(L)' 'MMLELIHYPHPTLRFASKPLARVDDQLRQMIDQMFEIMYEHRGVGLAANQVNLPLRLFVA' A
#
# COMPACT_ATOMS: atom_id res chain seq x y z
N MET A 1 -5.05 11.07 4.10
CA MET A 1 -6.07 10.00 4.05
C MET A 1 -5.55 8.84 4.89
N MET A 2 -6.43 8.08 5.53
CA MET A 2 -6.03 6.96 6.38
C MET A 2 -5.97 5.69 5.52
N LEU A 3 -4.85 4.97 5.58
CA LEU A 3 -4.68 3.68 4.91
C LEU A 3 -5.11 2.57 5.85
N GLU A 4 -5.76 1.53 5.32
CA GLU A 4 -6.19 0.35 6.08
C GLU A 4 -5.91 -0.91 5.28
N LEU A 5 -5.52 -1.98 5.97
CA LEU A 5 -5.28 -3.28 5.36
C LEU A 5 -6.61 -3.88 4.86
N ILE A 6 -6.71 -4.14 3.56
CA ILE A 6 -7.88 -4.80 2.98
C ILE A 6 -7.69 -6.32 2.92
N HIS A 7 -8.79 -7.07 2.96
CA HIS A 7 -8.77 -8.53 2.92
C HIS A 7 -9.46 -9.08 1.69
N TYR A 8 -9.08 -10.30 1.28
CA TYR A 8 -9.83 -11.03 0.26
C TYR A 8 -11.29 -11.19 0.73
N PRO A 9 -12.30 -10.96 -0.15
CA PRO A 9 -12.23 -10.85 -1.61
C PRO A 9 -12.21 -9.43 -2.18
N HIS A 10 -11.64 -8.43 -1.49
CA HIS A 10 -11.65 -7.05 -1.99
C HIS A 10 -11.08 -6.96 -3.42
N PRO A 11 -11.81 -6.33 -4.38
CA PRO A 11 -11.50 -6.41 -5.80
C PRO A 11 -10.13 -5.82 -6.17
N THR A 12 -9.66 -4.80 -5.44
CA THR A 12 -8.31 -4.22 -5.61
C THR A 12 -7.18 -5.24 -5.51
N LEU A 13 -7.35 -6.33 -4.75
CA LEU A 13 -6.35 -7.39 -4.64
C LEU A 13 -6.21 -8.23 -5.92
N ARG A 14 -7.14 -8.11 -6.88
CA ARG A 14 -7.13 -8.82 -8.17
C ARG A 14 -6.77 -7.93 -9.36
N PHE A 15 -6.77 -6.61 -9.18
CA PHE A 15 -6.44 -5.68 -10.26
C PHE A 15 -4.93 -5.47 -10.42
N ALA A 16 -4.50 -5.29 -11.67
CA ALA A 16 -3.11 -4.95 -11.97
C ALA A 16 -2.80 -3.51 -11.50
N SER A 17 -1.75 -3.37 -10.70
CA SER A 17 -1.30 -2.07 -10.22
C SER A 17 -0.72 -1.19 -11.33
N LYS A 18 -1.03 0.11 -11.26
CA LYS A 18 -0.56 1.14 -12.19
C LYS A 18 0.86 1.61 -11.86
N PRO A 19 1.68 2.00 -12.86
CA PRO A 19 2.96 2.64 -12.61
C PRO A 19 2.83 3.91 -11.76
N LEU A 20 3.86 4.21 -10.97
CA LEU A 20 3.99 5.49 -10.29
C LEU A 20 4.40 6.58 -11.30
N ALA A 21 3.70 7.71 -11.27
CA ALA A 21 4.00 8.85 -12.15
C ALA A 21 5.09 9.76 -11.60
N ARG A 22 5.12 9.96 -10.27
CA ARG A 22 6.08 10.81 -9.56
C ARG A 22 6.18 10.39 -8.10
N VAL A 23 7.28 10.78 -7.46
CA VAL A 23 7.50 10.63 -6.01
C VAL A 23 7.45 12.01 -5.38
N ASP A 24 6.30 12.36 -4.81
CA ASP A 24 6.07 13.62 -4.08
C ASP A 24 5.97 13.38 -2.57
N ASP A 25 5.85 14.46 -1.80
CA ASP A 25 5.79 14.37 -0.33
C ASP A 25 4.54 13.62 0.16
N GLN A 26 3.45 13.69 -0.59
CA GLN A 26 2.24 12.91 -0.30
C GLN A 26 2.52 11.41 -0.44
N LEU A 27 3.24 10.99 -1.48
CA LEU A 27 3.66 9.58 -1.62
C LEU A 27 4.56 9.13 -0.48
N ARG A 28 5.49 9.98 -0.04
CA ARG A 28 6.37 9.68 1.10
C ARG A 28 5.58 9.45 2.38
N GLN A 29 4.59 10.31 2.67
CA GLN A 29 3.70 10.13 3.82
C GLN A 29 2.90 8.81 3.74
N MET A 30 2.44 8.42 2.55
CA MET A 30 1.75 7.13 2.37
C MET A 30 2.70 5.93 2.57
N ILE A 31 3.97 6.05 2.17
CA ILE A 31 4.99 5.02 2.42
C ILE A 31 5.22 4.85 3.93
N ASP A 32 5.33 5.95 4.67
CA ASP A 32 5.49 5.89 6.14
C ASP A 32 4.30 5.17 6.80
N GLN A 33 3.07 5.50 6.40
CA GLN A 33 1.86 4.80 6.85
C GLN A 33 1.85 3.32 6.47
N MET A 34 2.35 2.95 5.29
CA MET A 34 2.47 1.55 4.89
C MET A 34 3.45 0.77 5.78
N PHE A 35 4.56 1.39 6.22
CA PHE A 35 5.46 0.78 7.20
C PHE A 35 4.78 0.60 8.56
N GLU A 36 4.05 1.62 9.05
CA GLU A 36 3.30 1.53 10.31
C GLU A 36 2.33 0.33 10.30
N ILE A 37 1.52 0.20 9.24
CA ILE A 37 0.59 -0.93 9.06
C ILE A 37 1.34 -2.26 8.98
N MET A 38 2.45 -2.32 8.23
CA MET A 38 3.25 -3.54 8.11
C MET A 38 3.74 -4.02 9.48
N TYR A 39 4.29 -3.12 10.30
CA TYR A 39 4.79 -3.47 11.63
C TYR A 39 3.65 -3.80 12.61
N GLU A 40 2.55 -3.06 12.59
CA GLU A 40 1.36 -3.31 13.42
C GLU A 40 0.80 -4.72 13.19
N HIS A 41 0.70 -5.12 11.94
CA HIS A 41 0.24 -6.45 11.54
C HIS A 41 1.33 -7.53 11.57
N ARG A 42 2.54 -7.20 12.08
CA ARG A 42 3.69 -8.12 12.17
C ARG A 42 4.07 -8.75 10.81
N GLY A 43 3.88 -7.99 9.73
CA GLY A 43 4.25 -8.37 8.37
C GLY A 43 5.73 -8.13 8.07
N VAL A 44 6.23 -8.80 7.03
CA VAL A 44 7.60 -8.63 6.50
C VAL A 44 7.62 -7.74 5.25
N GLY A 45 6.47 -7.58 4.59
CA GLY A 45 6.31 -6.71 3.44
C GLY A 45 4.85 -6.35 3.21
N LEU A 46 4.62 -5.22 2.58
CA LEU A 46 3.28 -4.72 2.26
C LEU A 46 3.27 -4.06 0.87
N ALA A 47 2.42 -4.55 -0.02
CA ALA A 47 2.17 -3.94 -1.33
C ALA A 47 1.03 -2.92 -1.23
N ALA A 48 1.11 -1.83 -1.98
CA ALA A 48 0.15 -0.73 -1.91
C ALA A 48 -1.30 -1.16 -2.23
N ASN A 49 -1.50 -2.18 -3.08
CA ASN A 49 -2.84 -2.70 -3.38
C ASN A 49 -3.51 -3.33 -2.15
N GLN A 50 -2.74 -3.79 -1.15
CA GLN A 50 -3.23 -4.30 0.13
C GLN A 50 -3.76 -3.21 1.06
N VAL A 51 -3.57 -1.93 0.70
CA VAL A 51 -4.19 -0.78 1.37
C VAL A 51 -5.08 0.03 0.41
N ASN A 52 -5.66 -0.67 -0.56
CA ASN A 52 -6.55 -0.11 -1.59
C ASN A 52 -5.91 0.94 -2.51
N LEU A 53 -4.59 0.92 -2.65
CA LEU A 53 -3.84 1.78 -3.57
C LEU A 53 -3.17 0.92 -4.65
N PRO A 54 -3.83 0.63 -5.80
CA PRO A 54 -3.27 -0.23 -6.85
C PRO A 54 -2.15 0.48 -7.64
N LEU A 55 -1.04 0.78 -6.95
CA LEU A 55 0.19 1.38 -7.45
C LEU A 55 1.31 0.34 -7.40
N ARG A 56 2.25 0.42 -8.33
CA ARG A 56 3.46 -0.43 -8.34
C ARG A 56 4.45 0.07 -7.29
N LEU A 57 4.12 -0.21 -6.03
CA LEU A 57 4.83 0.20 -4.83
C LEU A 57 4.70 -0.90 -3.78
N PHE A 58 5.79 -1.21 -3.08
CA PHE A 58 5.79 -2.06 -1.91
C PHE A 58 6.85 -1.57 -0.92
N VAL A 59 6.71 -1.98 0.34
CA VAL A 59 7.69 -1.80 1.43
C VAL A 59 8.09 -3.17 1.99
N ALA A 60 9.34 -3.29 2.47
CA ALA A 60 9.90 -4.48 3.11
C ALA A 60 11.14 -4.10 3.96
#